data_AF-A0A843G5S2-F1
#
_entry.id   AF-A0A843G5S2-F1
#
_cell.length_a   1.000
_cell.length_b   1.000
_cell.length_c   1.000
_cell.angle_alpha   90.00
_cell.angle_beta   90.00
_cell.angle_gamma   90.00
#
_symmetry.space_group_name_H-M   'P 1'
#
loop_
_entity.id
_entity.type
_entity.pdbx_description
1 polymer ?
#
loop_
_entity_poly.entity_id
_entity_poly.type
_entity_poly.pdbx_seq_one_letter_code
_entity_poly.pdbx_strand_id
1 'polypeptide(L)' 'LFYMQAVHQESDVVPENVDAIRAMLEMESDNEKSIAKTNKAMGIF' A
#
# COMPACT_ATOMS: atom_id res chain seq x y z
N LEU A 1 -6.36 -21.98 14.07
CA LEU A 1 -7.18 -21.24 13.08
C LEU A 1 -6.75 -21.71 11.70
N PHE A 2 -7.67 -22.12 10.83
CA PHE A 2 -7.37 -22.50 9.44
C PHE A 2 -8.18 -21.60 8.50
N TYR A 3 -7.53 -20.98 7.53
CA TYR A 3 -8.15 -20.17 6.48
C TYR A 3 -7.32 -20.25 5.19
N MET A 4 -7.94 -19.88 4.06
CA MET A 4 -7.30 -19.78 2.76
C MET A 4 -7.52 -18.38 2.21
N GLN A 5 -6.61 -17.92 1.36
CA GLN A 5 -6.63 -16.57 0.77
C GLN A 5 -6.07 -16.63 -0.65
N ALA A 6 -6.49 -15.69 -1.49
CA ALA A 6 -6.06 -15.54 -2.86
C ALA A 6 -5.33 -14.20 -3.02
N VAL A 7 -4.36 -14.16 -3.92
CA VAL A 7 -3.51 -12.98 -4.17
C VAL A 7 -3.55 -12.68 -5.67
N HIS A 8 -3.86 -11.43 -6.04
CA HIS A 8 -3.74 -10.97 -7.42
C HIS A 8 -2.28 -10.58 -7.67
N GLN A 9 -1.51 -11.52 -8.22
CA GLN A 9 -0.04 -11.41 -8.33
C GLN A 9 0.46 -10.18 -9.11
N GLU A 10 -0.34 -9.66 -10.03
CA GLU A 10 0.03 -8.51 -10.88
C GLU A 10 -0.12 -7.15 -10.17
N SER A 11 -0.94 -7.06 -9.12
CA SER A 11 -1.35 -5.76 -8.56
C SER A 11 -1.16 -5.63 -7.06
N ASP A 12 -1.04 -6.73 -6.31
CA ASP A 12 -0.94 -6.73 -4.84
C ASP A 12 0.30 -6.00 -4.30
N VAL A 13 1.30 -5.70 -5.15
CA VAL A 13 2.50 -4.95 -4.77
C VAL A 13 2.51 -3.50 -5.28
N VAL A 14 1.46 -3.09 -6.00
CA VAL A 14 1.43 -1.76 -6.64
C VAL A 14 1.30 -0.64 -5.59
N PRO A 15 0.35 -0.68 -4.63
CA PRO A 15 0.28 0.31 -3.55
C PRO A 15 1.57 0.44 -2.73
N GLU A 16 2.24 -0.67 -2.49
CA GLU A 16 3.39 -0.85 -1.60
C GLU A 16 4.60 -0.12 -2.16
N ASN A 17 4.77 -0.16 -3.49
CA ASN A 17 5.82 0.60 -4.16
C ASN A 17 5.60 2.11 -4.07
N VAL A 18 4.34 2.58 -4.11
CA VAL A 18 4.03 4.00 -3.94
C VAL A 18 4.38 4.47 -2.53
N ASP A 19 4.06 3.67 -1.51
CA ASP A 19 4.41 3.97 -0.12
C ASP A 19 5.93 3.87 0.11
N ALA A 20 6.61 2.89 -0.50
CA ALA A 20 8.05 2.76 -0.43
C ALA A 20 8.78 4.00 -0.98
N ILE A 21 8.31 4.59 -2.08
CA ILE A 21 8.87 5.84 -2.60
C ILE A 21 8.76 6.97 -1.57
N ARG A 22 7.60 7.11 -0.90
CA ARG A 22 7.44 8.15 0.12
C ARG A 22 8.34 7.93 1.33
N ALA A 23 8.52 6.68 1.73
CA ALA A 23 9.43 6.32 2.82
C ALA A 23 10.90 6.61 2.46
N MET A 24 11.37 6.17 1.29
CA MET A 24 12.77 6.35 0.86
C MET A 24 13.16 7.82 0.67
N LEU A 25 12.20 8.66 0.28
CA LEU A 25 12.41 10.09 0.04
C LEU A 25 11.97 10.97 1.22
N GLU A 26 11.65 10.37 2.37
CA GLU A 26 11.22 11.06 3.59
C GLU A 26 10.06 12.04 3.36
N MET A 27 9.16 11.72 2.42
CA MET A 27 8.02 12.57 2.04
C MET A 27 6.85 12.47 3.03
N GLU A 28 6.76 11.34 3.75
CA GLU A 28 5.79 11.11 4.81
C GLU A 28 6.43 10.17 5.84
N SER A 29 6.44 10.60 7.10
CA SER A 29 7.00 9.84 8.23
C SER A 29 6.00 8.89 8.88
N ASP A 30 4.70 9.17 8.69
CA ASP A 30 3.60 8.38 9.23
C ASP A 30 3.11 7.36 8.18
N ASN A 31 3.39 6.08 8.43
CA ASN A 31 3.05 5.00 7.50
C ASN A 31 1.53 4.91 7.24
N GLU A 32 0.69 5.11 8.25
CA GLU A 32 -0.77 5.04 8.11
C GLU A 32 -1.29 6.15 7.21
N LYS A 33 -0.71 7.36 7.32
CA LYS A 33 -1.03 8.45 6.40
C LYS A 33 -0.62 8.15 4.96
N SER A 34 0.54 7.52 4.74
CA SER A 34 0.97 7.13 3.39
C SER A 34 0.00 6.12 2.77
N ILE A 35 -0.33 5.06 3.51
CA ILE A 35 -1.25 4.00 3.07
C ILE A 35 -2.62 4.60 2.77
N ALA A 36 -3.19 5.39 3.69
CA ALA A 36 -4.50 6.03 3.49
C ALA A 36 -4.51 6.95 2.26
N LYS A 37 -3.40 7.64 1.98
CA LYS A 37 -3.24 8.48 0.80
C LYS A 37 -3.18 7.65 -0.48
N THR A 38 -2.43 6.55 -0.50
CA THR A 38 -2.33 5.63 -1.64
C THR A 38 -3.68 4.98 -1.92
N ASN A 39 -4.31 4.41 -0.91
CA ASN A 39 -5.62 3.77 -0.98
C ASN A 39 -6.69 4.71 -1.54
N LYS A 40 -6.78 5.93 -0.99
CA LYS A 40 -7.69 6.97 -1.50
C LYS A 40 -7.43 7.35 -2.95
N ALA A 41 -6.17 7.45 -3.36
CA ALA A 41 -5.81 7.82 -4.74
C ALA A 41 -6.08 6.69 -5.75
N MET A 42 -5.97 5.43 -5.31
CA MET A 42 -6.16 4.24 -6.14
C MET A 42 -7.57 3.66 -6.07
N GLY A 43 -8.44 4.19 -5.21
CA GLY A 43 -9.80 3.68 -5.02
C GLY A 43 -9.85 2.33 -4.30
N ILE A 44 -8.84 2.04 -3.47
CA ILE A 44 -8.80 0.89 -2.56
C ILE A 44 -9.41 1.40 -1.24
N PHE A 45 -10.50 0.80 -0.77
CA PHE A 45 -11.24 1.25 0.42
C PHE A 45 -10.87 0.44 1.65
#